data_AF-A0A2S2RA97-F1
#
_entry.id   AF-A0A2S2RA97-F1
#
_cell.length_a   1.000
_cell.length_b   1.000
_cell.length_c   1.000
_cell.angle_alpha   90.00
_cell.angle_beta   90.00
_cell.angle_gamma   90.00
#
_symmetry.space_group_name_H-M   'P 1'
#
loop_
_entity.id
_entity.type
_entity.pdbx_description
1 polymer ?
#
loop_
_entity_poly.entity_id
_entity_poly.type
_entity_poly.pdbx_seq_one_letter_code
_entity_poly.pdbx_strand_id
1 'polypeptide(L)'
;ERLTILCCASMDGEKRKLLVIGKSKNPRCFKGVKNLPVDYTANSNAWMIKEIFTEWLIKWDNELHHDVLLLVDNCTAHVVTVKFKHINLVFLPSNTTSIHFIKKLIYFIN
;
A
#
# COMPACT_ATOMS: atom_id res chain seq x y z
N GLU A 1 17.89 10.09 -2.67
CA GLU A 1 17.38 8.70 -2.65
C GLU A 1 15.87 8.74 -2.89
N ARG A 2 15.28 7.75 -3.56
CA ARG A 2 13.82 7.71 -3.81
C ARG A 2 13.16 6.82 -2.77
N LEU A 3 12.05 7.28 -2.22
CA LEU A 3 11.21 6.54 -1.29
C LEU A 3 9.77 6.61 -1.78
N THR A 4 9.05 5.49 -1.80
CA THR A 4 7.61 5.46 -2.03
C THR A 4 6.92 5.05 -0.74
N ILE A 5 5.83 5.74 -0.39
CA ILE A 5 5.03 5.44 0.80
C ILE A 5 3.62 5.12 0.34
N LEU A 6 3.09 3.99 0.79
CA LEU A 6 1.67 3.66 0.68
C LEU A 6 0.95 4.11 1.94
N CYS A 7 -0.08 4.93 1.76
CA CYS A 7 -0.98 5.35 2.82
C CYS A 7 -2.37 4.75 2.57
N CYS A 8 -2.98 4.22 3.61
CA CYS A 8 -4.35 3.75 3.59
C CYS A 8 -5.07 4.26 4.83
N ALA A 9 -6.22 4.90 4.62
CA ALA A 9 -7.04 5.45 5.68
C ALA A 9 -8.52 5.28 5.35
N SER A 10 -9.32 5.06 6.38
CA SER A 10 -10.76 5.00 6.33
C SER A 10 -11.40 6.39 6.29
N MET A 11 -12.67 6.44 5.90
CA MET A 11 -13.47 7.66 5.92
C MET A 11 -13.69 8.23 7.33
N ASP A 12 -13.65 7.39 8.36
CA ASP A 12 -13.74 7.80 9.78
C ASP A 12 -12.40 8.29 10.36
N GLY A 13 -11.31 8.19 9.59
CA GLY A 13 -9.99 8.69 9.97
C GLY A 13 -9.05 7.67 10.61
N GLU A 14 -9.44 6.40 10.73
CA GLU A 14 -8.51 5.31 11.06
C GLU A 14 -7.43 5.17 9.99
N LYS A 15 -6.18 4.98 10.43
CA LYS A 15 -5.01 4.92 9.55
C LYS A 15 -4.32 3.58 9.70
N ARG A 16 -4.05 2.93 8.58
CA ARG A 16 -3.22 1.73 8.53
C ARG A 16 -1.75 2.08 8.75
N LYS A 17 -0.99 1.11 9.25
CA LYS A 17 0.47 1.17 9.32
C LYS A 17 1.02 1.43 7.91
N LEU A 18 1.91 2.42 7.80
CA LEU A 18 2.51 2.80 6.52
C LEU A 18 3.37 1.66 5.97
N LEU A 19 3.32 1.47 4.65
CA LEU A 19 4.29 0.67 3.92
C LEU A 19 5.27 1.59 3.18
N VAL A 20 6.54 1.42 3.48
CA VAL A 20 7.64 2.18 2.91
C VAL A 20 8.43 1.30 1.95
N ILE A 21 8.66 1.80 0.73
CA ILE A 21 9.41 1.12 -0.33
C ILE A 21 10.66 1.93 -0.63
N GLY A 22 11.82 1.42 -0.24
CA GLY A 22 13.12 2.00 -0.55
C GLY A 22 13.86 1.24 -1.65
N LYS A 23 15.08 1.70 -1.97
CA LYS A 23 15.94 1.04 -2.97
C LYS A 23 16.70 -0.16 -2.40
N SER A 24 17.27 0.00 -1.20
CA SER A 24 18.12 -1.00 -0.57
C SER A 24 17.31 -1.90 0.34
N LYS A 25 17.53 -3.21 0.31
CA LYS A 25 16.95 -4.14 1.29
C LYS A 25 17.38 -3.82 2.72
N ASN A 26 18.62 -3.36 2.89
CA ASN A 26 19.19 -2.98 4.19
C ASN A 26 19.82 -1.57 4.09
N PRO A 27 19.02 -0.49 4.25
CA PRO A 27 19.54 0.87 4.29
C PRO A 27 20.54 1.04 5.43
N ARG A 28 21.60 1.82 5.21
CA ARG A 28 22.61 2.10 6.24
C ARG A 28 22.01 2.75 7.49
N CYS A 29 20.97 3.57 7.32
CA CYS A 29 20.25 4.21 8.42
C CYS A 29 19.47 3.24 9.31
N PHE A 30 19.26 1.98 8.89
CA PHE A 30 18.59 0.96 9.71
C PHE A 30 19.58 0.15 10.55
N LYS A 31 20.89 0.41 10.44
CA LYS A 31 21.89 -0.31 11.23
C LYS A 31 21.65 -0.09 12.72
N GLY A 32 21.39 -1.18 13.45
CA GLY A 32 21.10 -1.15 14.88
C GLY A 32 19.65 -0.82 15.25
N VAL A 33 18.77 -0.61 14.27
CA VAL A 33 17.34 -0.44 14.51
C VAL A 33 16.68 -1.81 14.66
N LYS A 34 16.11 -2.08 15.84
CA LYS A 34 15.45 -3.38 16.13
C LYS A 34 14.01 -3.44 15.64
N ASN A 35 13.28 -2.33 15.76
CA ASN A 35 11.86 -2.24 15.41
C ASN A 35 11.62 -0.94 14.63
N LEU A 36 10.86 -1.04 13.54
CA LEU A 36 10.40 0.12 12.77
C LEU A 36 8.89 0.32 13.00
N PRO A 37 8.43 1.57 13.17
CA PRO A 37 7.00 1.87 13.30
C PRO A 37 6.25 1.71 11.97
N VAL A 38 6.95 1.42 10.88
CA VAL A 38 6.43 1.22 9.53
C VAL A 38 6.77 -0.19 9.04
N ASP A 39 6.00 -0.68 8.08
CA ASP A 39 6.44 -1.84 7.29
C ASP A 39 7.40 -1.35 6.22
N TYR A 40 8.51 -2.06 6.02
CA TYR A 40 9.52 -1.70 5.03
C TYR A 40 9.75 -2.83 4.05
N THR A 41 9.80 -2.50 2.77
CA THR A 41 10.25 -3.39 1.70
C THR A 41 11.17 -2.65 0.74
N ALA A 42 11.86 -3.38 -0.11
CA ALA A 42 12.81 -2.82 -1.05
C ALA A 42 12.55 -3.26 -2.48
N ASN A 43 12.70 -2.30 -3.39
CA ASN A 43 12.65 -2.51 -4.82
C ASN A 43 13.72 -1.63 -5.47
N SER A 44 14.45 -2.12 -6.46
CA SER A 44 15.59 -1.37 -7.07
C SER A 44 15.22 0.05 -7.53
N ASN A 45 13.98 0.22 -7.98
CA ASN A 45 13.42 1.50 -8.44
C ASN A 45 12.68 2.29 -7.34
N ALA A 46 12.53 1.73 -6.14
CA ALA A 46 11.78 2.29 -5.02
C ALA A 46 10.37 2.78 -5.41
N TRP A 47 9.68 1.99 -6.22
CA TRP A 47 8.31 2.22 -6.69
C TRP A 47 7.43 1.02 -6.32
N MET A 48 6.12 1.26 -6.28
CA MET A 48 5.13 0.20 -6.04
C MET A 48 5.04 -0.71 -7.26
N ILE A 49 5.08 -2.02 -7.04
CA ILE A 49 4.83 -3.07 -8.04
C ILE A 49 3.71 -3.98 -7.57
N LYS A 50 3.15 -4.76 -8.49
CA LYS A 50 2.01 -5.65 -8.22
C LYS A 50 2.29 -6.61 -7.08
N GLU A 51 3.49 -7.16 -7.02
CA GLU A 51 3.91 -8.15 -6.04
C GLU A 51 3.86 -7.57 -4.62
N ILE A 52 4.49 -6.40 -4.42
CA ILE A 52 4.50 -5.68 -3.14
C ILE A 52 3.08 -5.32 -2.70
N PHE A 53 2.25 -4.84 -3.64
CA PHE A 53 0.87 -4.49 -3.32
C PHE A 53 0.03 -5.70 -2.94
N THR A 54 0.21 -6.81 -3.66
CA THR A 54 -0.49 -8.08 -3.39
C THR A 54 -0.11 -8.63 -2.02
N GLU A 55 1.18 -8.68 -1.69
CA GLU A 55 1.66 -9.14 -0.39
C GLU A 55 1.11 -8.29 0.76
N TRP A 56 1.09 -6.96 0.58
CA TRP A 56 0.53 -6.03 1.56
C TRP A 56 -0.97 -6.29 1.78
N LEU A 57 -1.75 -6.49 0.71
CA LEU A 57 -3.17 -6.82 0.81
C LEU A 57 -3.41 -8.18 1.46
N ILE A 58 -2.64 -9.22 1.12
CA ILE A 58 -2.78 -10.55 1.74
C ILE A 58 -2.51 -10.46 3.25
N LYS A 59 -1.46 -9.74 3.65
CA LYS A 59 -1.15 -9.54 5.07
C LYS A 59 -2.32 -8.85 5.77
N TRP A 60 -2.85 -7.78 5.19
CA TRP A 60 -3.99 -7.06 5.74
C TRP A 60 -5.23 -7.97 5.82
N ASP A 61 -5.59 -8.66 4.75
CA ASP A 61 -6.78 -9.52 4.71
C ASP A 61 -6.80 -10.56 5.84
N ASN A 62 -5.63 -11.10 6.20
CA ASN A 62 -5.51 -12.05 7.32
C ASN A 62 -5.61 -11.42 8.72
N GLU A 63 -5.43 -10.10 8.83
CA GLU A 63 -5.57 -9.34 10.08
C GLU A 63 -7.01 -8.83 10.30
N LEU A 64 -7.88 -8.93 9.29
CA LEU A 64 -9.26 -8.45 9.37
C LEU A 64 -10.20 -9.48 10.01
N HIS A 65 -11.23 -8.96 10.68
CA HIS A 65 -12.33 -9.74 11.26
C HIS A 65 -13.70 -9.31 10.72
N HIS A 66 -13.71 -8.39 9.76
CA HIS A 66 -14.89 -7.83 9.11
C HIS A 66 -14.54 -7.51 7.66
N ASP A 67 -15.55 -7.43 6.81
CA ASP A 67 -15.37 -7.12 5.40
C ASP A 67 -15.20 -5.62 5.19
N VAL A 68 -14.39 -5.27 4.19
CA VAL A 68 -13.99 -3.89 3.95
C VAL A 68 -14.00 -3.56 2.47
N LEU A 69 -14.33 -2.32 2.13
CA LEU A 69 -14.26 -1.82 0.76
C LEU A 69 -13.04 -0.93 0.57
N LEU A 70 -12.16 -1.32 -0.36
CA LEU A 70 -10.94 -0.62 -0.66
C LEU A 70 -11.00 0.06 -2.02
N LEU A 71 -11.00 1.39 -2.02
CA LEU A 71 -10.94 2.21 -3.22
C LEU A 71 -9.50 2.41 -3.66
N VAL A 72 -9.17 1.98 -4.88
CA VAL A 72 -7.81 1.98 -5.41
C VAL A 72 -7.77 2.68 -6.77
N ASP A 73 -6.65 3.36 -7.06
CA ASP A 73 -6.45 3.93 -8.39
C ASP A 73 -6.37 2.83 -9.47
N ASN A 74 -6.79 3.17 -10.69
CA ASN A 74 -6.68 2.26 -11.84
C ASN A 74 -5.24 2.26 -12.40
N CYS A 75 -4.31 1.67 -11.65
CA CYS A 75 -2.91 1.47 -12.05
C CYS A 75 -2.60 -0.02 -12.24
N THR A 76 -1.75 -0.34 -13.22
CA THR A 76 -1.31 -1.72 -13.49
C THR A 76 -0.67 -2.39 -12.28
N ALA A 77 0.01 -1.62 -11.41
CA ALA A 77 0.60 -2.11 -10.17
C ALA A 77 -0.44 -2.51 -9.10
N HIS A 78 -1.73 -2.18 -9.31
CA HIS A 78 -2.81 -2.51 -8.39
C HIS A 78 -3.74 -3.63 -8.90
N VAL A 79 -3.54 -4.08 -10.14
CA VAL A 79 -4.34 -5.16 -10.71
C VAL A 79 -3.88 -6.49 -10.15
N VAL A 80 -4.55 -6.95 -9.11
CA VAL A 80 -4.29 -8.22 -8.42
C VAL A 80 -5.25 -9.32 -8.86
N THR A 81 -4.75 -10.55 -8.90
CA THR A 81 -5.51 -11.74 -9.37
C THR A 81 -5.93 -12.64 -8.20
N VAL A 82 -5.56 -12.27 -6.98
CA VAL A 82 -5.83 -13.02 -5.76
C VAL A 82 -7.25 -12.71 -5.28
N LYS A 83 -7.95 -13.73 -4.78
CA LYS A 83 -9.22 -13.55 -4.06
C LYS A 83 -8.93 -13.36 -2.58
N PHE A 84 -9.46 -12.28 -2.02
CA PHE A 84 -9.38 -11.94 -0.60
C PHE A 84 -10.66 -12.39 0.11
N LYS A 85 -10.58 -12.62 1.42
CA LYS A 85 -11.73 -13.04 2.23
C LYS A 85 -12.56 -11.84 2.68
N HIS A 86 -11.88 -10.78 3.10
CA HIS A 86 -12.48 -9.62 3.73
C HIS A 86 -12.32 -8.35 2.88
N ILE A 87 -11.27 -8.26 2.06
CA ILE A 87 -11.02 -7.06 1.25
C ILE A 87 -11.73 -7.13 -0.11
N ASN A 88 -12.68 -6.22 -0.32
CA ASN A 88 -13.28 -5.97 -1.63
C ASN A 88 -12.60 -4.78 -2.31
N LEU A 89 -11.98 -5.02 -3.46
CA LEU A 89 -11.29 -3.98 -4.23
C LEU A 89 -12.23 -3.32 -5.24
N VAL A 90 -12.30 -1.99 -5.21
CA VAL A 90 -13.01 -1.17 -6.20
C VAL A 90 -12.04 -0.19 -6.83
N PHE A 91 -11.98 -0.19 -8.15
CA PHE A 91 -11.10 0.69 -8.91
C PHE A 91 -11.81 1.98 -9.29
N LEU A 92 -11.13 3.11 -9.08
CA LEU A 92 -11.60 4.41 -9.56
C LEU A 92 -11.65 4.43 -11.10
N PRO A 93 -12.56 5.22 -11.70
CA PRO A 93 -12.66 5.33 -13.15
C PRO A 93 -11.35 5.82 -13.78
N SER A 94 -11.10 5.33 -14.99
CA SER A 94 -9.99 5.74 -15.85
C SER A 94 -9.99 7.27 -16.01
N ASN A 95 -8.81 7.90 -15.97
CA ASN A 95 -8.59 9.36 -16.02
C ASN A 95 -8.84 10.17 -14.74
N THR A 96 -8.83 9.54 -13.56
CA THR A 96 -8.66 10.28 -12.29
C THR A 96 -7.20 10.75 -12.16
N THR A 97 -6.79 11.71 -12.99
CA THR A 97 -5.48 12.39 -12.92
C THR A 97 -5.49 13.40 -11.78
N SER A 98 -5.19 12.93 -10.56
CA SER A 98 -4.88 13.84 -9.45
C SER A 98 -3.48 14.45 -9.64
N ILE A 99 -3.42 15.77 -9.53
CA ILE A 99 -2.29 16.64 -9.80
C ILE A 99 -1.01 16.21 -9.05
N HIS A 100 0.00 15.83 -9.84
CA HIS A 100 1.46 15.75 -9.66
C HIS A 100 2.18 15.40 -8.33
N PHE A 101 1.60 15.29 -7.12
CA PHE A 101 2.48 15.06 -5.94
C PHE A 101 2.08 14.03 -4.87
N ILE A 102 0.92 13.36 -4.96
CA ILE A 102 0.56 12.32 -3.98
C ILE A 102 -0.11 11.14 -4.70
N LYS A 103 0.69 10.16 -5.12
CA LYS A 103 0.26 9.13 -6.09
C LYS A 103 -0.16 7.78 -5.49
N LYS A 104 -0.67 7.73 -4.25
CA LYS A 104 -1.30 6.51 -3.68
C LYS A 104 -1.99 6.79 -2.35
N LEU A 105 -3.08 7.55 -2.40
CA LEU A 105 -4.08 7.53 -1.33
C LEU A 105 -5.08 6.44 -1.68
N ILE A 106 -5.01 5.33 -0.96
CA ILE A 106 -6.03 4.31 -0.98
C ILE A 106 -7.07 4.72 0.07
N TYR A 107 -8.31 4.95 -0.39
CA TYR A 107 -9.42 5.32 0.50
C TYR A 107 -10.17 4.06 0.89
N PHE A 108 -10.43 3.90 2.18
CA PHE A 108 -11.19 2.79 2.72
C PHE A 108 -12.58 3.28 3.12
N ILE A 109 -13.61 2.54 2.73
CA ILE A 109 -14.99 2.76 3.17
C ILE A 109 -15.35 1.59 4.10
N ASN A 110 -15.65 1.92 5.36
CA ASN A 110 -16.27 1.01 6.34
C ASN A 110 -17.71 0.75 5.95
#